data_AF-G2J565-F1
#
_entry.id   AF-G2J565-F1
#
_cell.length_a   1.000
_cell.length_b   1.000
_cell.length_c   1.000
_cell.angle_alpha   90.00
_cell.angle_beta   90.00
_cell.angle_gamma   90.00
#
_symmetry.space_group_name_H-M   'P 1'
#
loop_
_entity.id
_entity.type
_entity.pdbx_description
1 polymer ?
#
loop_
_entity_poly.entity_id
_entity_poly.type
_entity_poly.pdbx_seq_one_letter_code
_entity_poly.pdbx_strand_id
1 'polypeptide(L)'
;MAMSPILQNLLKLLDTPRDGALLRFGIANEYVHAQDWAEAEKHLRAALTMQHDYSAAWKLLGKVLASAGQEREALAVYQAGIAVAQAKGDIQAVKEMTVFARRLQKSLGETG
;
A
#
# COMPACT_ATOMS: atom_id res chain seq x y z
N MET A 1 5.73 -10.01 -19.24
CA MET A 1 4.92 -10.70 -18.21
C MET A 1 3.46 -10.64 -18.64
N ALA A 2 2.75 -11.77 -18.64
CA ALA A 2 1.33 -11.78 -18.99
C ALA A 2 0.51 -11.29 -17.79
N MET A 3 -0.32 -10.29 -18.02
CA MET A 3 -1.24 -9.74 -17.03
C MET A 3 -2.21 -10.84 -16.57
N SER A 4 -2.39 -11.02 -15.25
CA SER A 4 -3.28 -12.08 -14.75
C SER A 4 -4.71 -11.86 -15.25
N PRO A 5 -5.50 -12.92 -15.50
CA PRO A 5 -6.90 -12.78 -15.91
C PRO A 5 -7.73 -12.07 -14.83
N ILE A 6 -7.33 -12.19 -13.57
CA ILE A 6 -7.93 -11.47 -12.44
C ILE A 6 -7.69 -9.97 -12.59
N LEU A 7 -6.44 -9.55 -12.80
CA LEU A 7 -6.08 -8.15 -13.00
C LEU A 7 -6.83 -7.53 -14.19
N GLN A 8 -6.91 -8.23 -15.33
CA GLN A 8 -7.68 -7.75 -16.48
C GLN A 8 -9.17 -7.55 -16.16
N ASN A 9 -9.79 -8.45 -15.41
CA ASN A 9 -11.18 -8.31 -15.02
C ASN A 9 -11.39 -7.16 -14.02
N LEU A 10 -10.47 -6.96 -13.09
CA LEU A 10 -10.54 -5.84 -12.14
C LEU A 10 -10.36 -4.49 -12.85
N LEU A 11 -9.45 -4.39 -13.81
CA LEU A 11 -9.24 -3.16 -14.59
C LEU A 11 -10.47 -2.75 -15.41
N LYS A 12 -11.24 -3.72 -15.93
CA LYS A 12 -12.52 -3.44 -16.62
C LYS A 12 -13.59 -2.83 -15.72
N LEU A 13 -13.42 -2.94 -14.39
CA LEU A 13 -14.35 -2.36 -13.42
C LEU A 13 -13.93 -0.94 -12.99
N LEU A 14 -12.77 -0.45 -13.42
CA LEU A 14 -12.41 0.96 -13.24
C LEU A 14 -13.41 1.84 -14.00
N ASP A 15 -13.69 3.03 -13.45
CA ASP A 15 -14.69 3.98 -13.99
C ASP A 15 -16.16 3.50 -13.94
N THR A 16 -16.41 2.32 -13.36
CA THR A 16 -17.78 1.84 -13.10
C THR A 16 -18.23 2.23 -11.68
N PRO A 17 -19.52 2.11 -11.31
CA PRO A 17 -19.97 2.30 -9.93
C PRO A 17 -19.31 1.34 -8.91
N ARG A 18 -18.53 0.35 -9.37
CA ARG A 18 -17.72 -0.53 -8.52
C ARG A 18 -16.29 -0.03 -8.33
N ASP A 19 -15.89 1.07 -8.97
CA ASP A 19 -14.60 1.71 -8.74
C ASP A 19 -14.58 2.36 -7.37
N GLY A 20 -13.81 1.76 -6.47
CA GLY A 20 -13.67 2.21 -5.10
C GLY A 20 -12.34 1.73 -4.53
N ALA A 21 -12.07 2.14 -3.29
CA ALA A 21 -10.81 1.83 -2.61
C ALA A 21 -10.51 0.32 -2.58
N LEU A 22 -11.53 -0.52 -2.37
CA LEU A 22 -11.39 -1.98 -2.35
C LEU A 22 -10.99 -2.56 -3.72
N LEU A 23 -11.60 -2.10 -4.81
CA LEU A 23 -11.26 -2.54 -6.16
C LEU A 23 -9.82 -2.16 -6.49
N ARG A 24 -9.44 -0.91 -6.21
CA ARG A 24 -8.09 -0.39 -6.47
C ARG A 24 -7.03 -1.09 -5.62
N PHE A 25 -7.36 -1.44 -4.38
CA PHE A 25 -6.52 -2.29 -3.54
C PHE A 25 -6.32 -3.69 -4.14
N GLY A 26 -7.39 -4.32 -4.65
CA GLY A 26 -7.28 -5.62 -5.33
C GLY A 26 -6.41 -5.57 -6.59
N ILE A 27 -6.58 -4.53 -7.41
CA ILE A 27 -5.74 -4.28 -8.58
C ILE A 27 -4.27 -4.13 -8.18
N ALA A 28 -3.99 -3.31 -7.16
CA ALA A 28 -2.62 -3.12 -6.68
C ALA A 28 -2.01 -4.42 -6.14
N ASN A 29 -2.79 -5.25 -5.45
CA ASN A 29 -2.32 -6.54 -4.97
C ASN A 29 -1.88 -7.44 -6.13
N GLU A 30 -2.64 -7.50 -7.22
CA GLU A 30 -2.23 -8.24 -8.42
C GLU A 30 -0.94 -7.69 -9.04
N TYR A 31 -0.76 -6.37 -9.08
CA TYR A 31 0.51 -5.77 -9.51
C TYR A 31 1.67 -6.10 -8.57
N VAL A 32 1.44 -6.19 -7.26
CA VAL A 32 2.42 -6.68 -6.27
C VAL A 32 2.83 -8.12 -6.58
N HIS A 33 1.88 -8.99 -6.92
CA HIS A 33 2.17 -10.37 -7.33
C HIS A 33 2.97 -10.41 -8.65
N ALA A 34 2.72 -9.46 -9.56
CA ALA A 34 3.49 -9.28 -10.78
C ALA A 34 4.86 -8.60 -10.56
N GLN A 35 5.16 -8.16 -9.33
CA GLN A 35 6.34 -7.36 -8.98
C GLN A 35 6.42 -6.00 -9.71
N ASP A 36 5.28 -5.53 -10.23
CA ASP A 36 5.13 -4.22 -10.85
C ASP A 36 4.83 -3.16 -9.78
N TRP A 37 5.88 -2.75 -9.07
CA TRP A 37 5.76 -1.85 -7.92
C TRP A 37 5.19 -0.48 -8.30
N ALA A 38 5.53 0.06 -9.47
CA ALA A 38 5.08 1.37 -9.92
C ALA A 38 3.55 1.43 -10.12
N GLU A 39 2.97 0.44 -10.80
CA GLU A 39 1.51 0.39 -10.98
C GLU A 39 0.80 0.05 -9.67
N ALA A 40 1.35 -0.84 -8.85
CA ALA A 40 0.81 -1.13 -7.53
C ALA A 40 0.71 0.14 -6.66
N GLU A 41 1.77 0.95 -6.63
CA GLU A 41 1.82 2.21 -5.90
C GLU A 41 0.73 3.18 -6.36
N LYS A 42 0.60 3.38 -7.68
CA LYS A 42 -0.39 4.27 -8.28
C LYS A 42 -1.82 3.88 -7.89
N HIS A 43 -2.14 2.59 -7.95
CA HIS A 43 -3.47 2.09 -7.57
C HIS A 43 -3.72 2.21 -6.06
N LEU A 44 -2.71 2.00 -5.21
CA LEU A 44 -2.82 2.17 -3.76
C LEU A 44 -3.02 3.64 -3.36
N ARG A 45 -2.25 4.57 -3.94
CA ARG A 45 -2.44 6.01 -3.70
C ARG A 45 -3.84 6.46 -4.10
N ALA A 46 -4.36 5.96 -5.22
CA ALA A 46 -5.74 6.24 -5.62
C ALA A 46 -6.77 5.62 -4.65
N ALA A 47 -6.53 4.40 -4.16
CA ALA A 47 -7.38 3.79 -3.12
C ALA A 47 -7.41 4.64 -1.83
N LEU A 48 -6.25 5.16 -1.41
CA LEU A 48 -6.12 6.04 -0.25
C LEU A 48 -6.72 7.43 -0.46
N THR A 49 -6.75 7.91 -1.70
CA THR A 49 -7.46 9.17 -2.04
C THR A 49 -8.97 9.00 -1.87
N MET A 50 -9.51 7.82 -2.19
CA MET A 50 -10.93 7.49 -2.00
C MET A 50 -11.27 7.16 -0.56
N GLN A 51 -10.43 6.38 0.12
CA GLN A 51 -10.59 5.98 1.51
C GLN A 51 -9.26 6.14 2.24
N HIS A 52 -9.05 7.32 2.79
CA HIS A 52 -7.83 7.64 3.54
C HIS A 52 -7.66 6.72 4.75
N ASP A 53 -8.76 6.34 5.40
CA ASP A 53 -8.79 5.48 6.59
C ASP A 53 -8.52 3.98 6.28
N TYR A 54 -8.06 3.65 5.07
CA TYR A 54 -7.84 2.28 4.68
C TYR A 54 -6.46 1.76 5.15
N SER A 55 -6.38 1.36 6.42
CA SER A 55 -5.15 0.87 7.06
C SER A 55 -4.43 -0.24 6.29
N ALA A 56 -5.17 -1.12 5.61
CA ALA A 56 -4.60 -2.19 4.78
C ALA A 56 -3.88 -1.65 3.53
N ALA A 57 -4.43 -0.61 2.89
CA ALA A 57 -3.82 0.03 1.74
C ALA A 57 -2.54 0.79 2.14
N TRP A 58 -2.53 1.46 3.29
CA TRP A 58 -1.32 2.06 3.85
C TRP A 58 -0.21 1.03 4.08
N LYS A 59 -0.56 -0.10 4.71
CA LYS A 59 0.40 -1.20 4.94
C LYS A 59 0.97 -1.73 3.64
N LEU A 60 0.13 -1.95 2.64
CA LEU A 60 0.56 -2.49 1.34
C LEU A 60 1.41 -1.47 0.57
N LEU A 61 1.07 -0.18 0.61
CA LEU A 61 1.82 0.89 -0.05
C LEU A 61 3.25 0.99 0.50
N GLY A 62 3.41 0.95 1.83
CA GLY A 62 4.74 0.94 2.44
C GLY A 62 5.57 -0.29 2.01
N LYS A 63 4.91 -1.45 1.84
CA LYS A 63 5.59 -2.68 1.38
C LYS A 63 6.04 -2.53 -0.08
N VAL A 64 5.17 -1.99 -0.94
CA VAL A 64 5.45 -1.74 -2.35
C VAL A 64 6.66 -0.83 -2.51
N LEU A 65 6.67 0.30 -1.79
CA LEU A 65 7.77 1.25 -1.84
C LEU A 65 9.08 0.65 -1.32
N ALA A 66 9.03 -0.15 -0.25
CA ALA A 66 10.21 -0.84 0.26
C ALA A 66 10.74 -1.85 -0.78
N SER A 67 9.87 -2.60 -1.44
CA SER A 67 10.24 -3.54 -2.51
C SER A 67 10.71 -2.84 -3.79
N ALA A 68 10.27 -1.60 -4.04
CA ALA A 68 10.77 -0.74 -5.11
C ALA A 68 12.15 -0.12 -4.79
N GLY A 69 12.70 -0.35 -3.60
CA GLY A 69 13.96 0.28 -3.15
C GLY A 69 13.80 1.71 -2.64
N GLN A 70 12.57 2.21 -2.52
CA GLN A 70 12.23 3.54 -2.01
C GLN A 70 12.06 3.50 -0.49
N GLU A 71 13.06 3.03 0.25
CA GLU A 71 12.98 2.78 1.69
C GLU A 71 12.60 4.03 2.53
N ARG A 72 13.09 5.21 2.13
CA ARG A 72 12.74 6.48 2.80
C ARG A 72 11.27 6.84 2.63
N GLU A 73 10.73 6.66 1.43
CA GLU A 73 9.33 6.95 1.16
C GLU A 73 8.42 5.90 1.81
N ALA A 74 8.84 4.63 1.77
CA ALA A 74 8.17 3.54 2.49
C ALA A 74 8.04 3.85 3.99
N LEU A 75 9.10 4.36 4.61
CA LEU A 75 9.09 4.75 6.02
C LEU A 75 8.06 5.87 6.29
N ALA A 76 8.07 6.93 5.47
CA ALA A 76 7.13 8.04 5.60
C ALA A 76 5.67 7.56 5.44
N VAL A 77 5.42 6.67 4.48
CA VAL A 77 4.10 6.05 4.27
C VAL A 77 3.68 5.20 5.46
N TYR A 78 4.57 4.39 6.03
CA TYR A 78 4.23 3.63 7.23
C TYR A 78 3.93 4.52 8.42
N GLN A 79 4.69 5.62 8.62
CA GLN A 79 4.42 6.58 9.69
C GLN A 79 3.05 7.25 9.54
N ALA A 80 2.69 7.69 8.34
CA ALA A 80 1.37 8.24 8.04
C ALA A 80 0.26 7.20 8.28
N GLY A 81 0.45 5.99 7.76
CA GLY A 81 -0.48 4.88 7.93
C GLY A 81 -0.69 4.50 9.39
N ILE A 82 0.35 4.53 10.22
CA ILE A 82 0.26 4.31 11.67
C ILE A 82 -0.64 5.34 12.32
N ALA A 83 -0.47 6.63 12.01
CA ALA A 83 -1.30 7.69 12.58
C ALA A 83 -2.79 7.51 12.21
N VAL A 84 -3.06 7.16 10.95
CA VAL A 84 -4.42 6.87 10.46
C VAL A 84 -5.01 5.65 11.16
N ALA A 85 -4.28 4.53 11.20
CA ALA A 85 -4.74 3.31 11.83
C ALA A 85 -4.94 3.48 13.36
N GLN A 86 -4.12 4.32 14.02
CA GLN A 86 -4.33 4.70 15.41
C GLN A 86 -5.62 5.48 15.58
N ALA A 87 -5.89 6.46 14.72
CA ALA A 87 -7.13 7.24 14.75
C ALA A 87 -8.36 6.36 14.52
N LYS A 88 -8.25 5.34 13.66
CA LYS A 88 -9.30 4.34 13.41
C LYS A 88 -9.51 3.37 14.59
N GLY A 89 -8.51 3.17 15.43
CA GLY A 89 -8.48 2.10 16.43
C GLY A 89 -8.04 0.73 15.88
N ASP A 90 -7.42 0.69 14.70
CA ASP A 90 -6.91 -0.56 14.10
C ASP A 90 -5.53 -0.91 14.65
N ILE A 91 -5.52 -1.42 15.88
CA ILE A 91 -4.29 -1.72 16.63
C ILE A 91 -3.41 -2.77 15.93
N GLN A 92 -4.01 -3.67 15.15
CA GLN A 92 -3.25 -4.69 14.41
C GLN A 92 -2.43 -4.06 13.28
N ALA A 93 -3.05 -3.21 12.44
CA ALA A 93 -2.33 -2.52 11.39
C ALA A 93 -1.24 -1.60 11.96
N VAL A 94 -1.51 -0.91 13.07
CA VAL A 94 -0.50 -0.08 13.77
C VAL A 94 0.72 -0.91 14.16
N LYS A 95 0.52 -2.07 14.80
CA LYS A 95 1.62 -2.95 15.21
C LYS A 95 2.43 -3.45 14.01
N GLU A 96 1.76 -3.95 12.98
CA GLU A 96 2.42 -4.43 11.76
C GLU A 96 3.25 -3.33 11.11
N MET A 97 2.64 -2.17 10.83
CA MET A 97 3.32 -1.04 10.19
C MET A 97 4.48 -0.50 11.02
N THR A 98 4.35 -0.47 12.35
CA THR A 98 5.44 -0.04 13.25
C THR A 98 6.66 -0.97 13.14
N VAL A 99 6.43 -2.29 13.02
CA VAL A 99 7.53 -3.25 12.83
C VAL A 99 8.24 -3.02 11.51
N PHE A 100 7.49 -2.79 10.42
CA PHE A 100 8.07 -2.49 9.12
C PHE A 100 8.84 -1.17 9.12
N ALA A 101 8.26 -0.10 9.68
CA ALA A 101 8.91 1.20 9.82
C ALA A 101 10.24 1.09 10.57
N ARG A 102 10.26 0.41 11.73
CA ARG A 102 11.50 0.21 12.52
C ARG A 102 12.58 -0.55 11.75
N ARG A 103 12.19 -1.55 10.95
CA ARG A 103 13.14 -2.30 10.10
C ARG A 103 13.76 -1.40 9.04
N LEU A 104 12.95 -0.55 8.40
CA LEU A 104 13.42 0.41 7.40
C LEU A 104 14.31 1.48 8.02
N GLN A 105 13.97 2.03 9.20
CA GLN A 105 14.83 2.97 9.92
C GLN A 105 16.22 2.39 10.21
N LYS A 106 16.25 1.14 10.67
CA LYS A 106 17.50 0.42 10.91
C LYS A 106 18.30 0.20 9.62
N SER A 107 17.61 -0.16 8.52
CA SER A 107 18.22 -0.33 7.18
C SER A 107 18.84 0.98 6.67
N LEU A 108 18.12 2.08 6.85
CA LEU A 108 18.53 3.42 6.44
C LEU A 108 19.70 4.00 7.27
N GLY A 109 20.18 3.28 8.29
CA GLY A 109 21.26 3.75 9.15
C GLY A 109 20.85 4.95 10.00
N GLU A 110 19.55 5.24 10.13
CA GLU A 110 19.01 6.21 11.09
C GLU A 110 19.05 5.60 12.49
N THR A 111 20.28 5.33 12.92
CA THR A 111 20.61 5.08 14.32
C THR A 111 20.79 6.47 14.91
N GLY A 112 19.80 6.94 15.66
CA GLY A 112 19.96 8.11 16.51
C GLY A 112 21.09 7.92 17.51
#